data_AF-A0A4S3LMJ7-F1
#
_entry.id   AF-A0A4S3LMJ7-F1
#
_cell.length_a   1.000
_cell.length_b   1.000
_cell.length_c   1.000
_cell.angle_alpha   90.00
_cell.angle_beta   90.00
_cell.angle_gamma   90.00
#
_symmetry.space_group_name_H-M   'P 1'
#
loop_
_entity.id
_entity.type
_entity.pdbx_description
1 polymer ?
#
loop_
_entity_poly.entity_id
_entity_poly.type
_entity_poly.pdbx_seq_one_letter_code
_entity_poly.pdbx_strand_id
1 'polypeptide(L)'
;FKILSRVFNFDHVEVAANPVHLFYVLEQQIEREQFPQDVAEKYLEHLKGYLIPKYAEFIGKEIQTAYLESYSEYGQNIFDRYVTYADFWIQDQEYRDPDTGQLFDRESLNAELEKIEKPAGISNPKDFRNEIVNFVLRARANNSGRNPNWTSYEKLRTVIEKKMFSNTEELLPVISFNAKTSTDEQKKHDDFVDRMMEKGYTRKQVRLLCEWYLRVRKSS
;
A
#
# COMPACT_ATOMS: atom_id res chain seq x y z
N PHE A 1 -0.33 -31.37 13.89
CA PHE A 1 -0.21 -31.07 15.34
C PHE A 1 1.18 -30.60 15.74
N LYS A 2 2.26 -31.39 15.56
CA LYS A 2 3.64 -31.02 15.98
C LYS A 2 4.14 -29.69 15.39
N ILE A 3 3.89 -29.43 14.10
CA ILE A 3 4.27 -28.17 13.44
C ILE A 3 3.56 -26.98 14.07
N LEU A 4 2.23 -27.02 14.16
CA LEU A 4 1.45 -25.94 14.78
C LEU A 4 1.92 -25.67 16.21
N SER A 5 2.14 -26.72 17.01
CA SER A 5 2.67 -26.57 18.36
C SER A 5 4.02 -25.85 18.38
N ARG A 6 4.95 -26.16 17.46
CA ARG A 6 6.22 -25.42 17.35
C ARG A 6 6.04 -23.97 16.91
N VAL A 7 5.08 -23.68 16.04
CA VAL A 7 4.80 -22.31 15.58
C VAL A 7 4.23 -21.46 16.72
N PHE A 8 3.27 -21.99 17.49
CA PHE A 8 2.74 -21.30 18.67
C PHE A 8 3.79 -21.12 19.77
N ASN A 9 4.77 -22.03 19.86
CA ASN A 9 5.86 -21.93 20.83
C ASN A 9 7.12 -21.24 20.28
N PHE A 10 7.07 -20.69 19.05
CA PHE A 10 8.23 -20.05 18.43
C PHE A 10 8.64 -18.77 19.19
N ASP A 11 7.65 -18.07 19.73
CA ASP A 11 7.83 -16.87 20.53
C ASP A 11 7.09 -17.05 21.86
N HIS A 12 7.85 -17.22 22.95
CA HIS A 12 7.27 -17.49 24.28
C HIS A 12 6.46 -16.32 24.86
N VAL A 13 6.55 -15.12 24.25
CA VAL A 13 5.79 -13.94 24.68
C VAL A 13 4.47 -13.82 23.90
N GLU A 14 4.40 -14.38 22.70
CA GLU A 14 3.24 -14.24 21.81
C GLU A 14 2.35 -15.48 21.86
N VAL A 15 1.06 -15.31 22.18
CA VAL A 15 0.09 -16.42 22.32
C VAL A 15 -0.57 -16.76 20.97
N ALA A 16 0.03 -16.35 19.85
CA ALA A 16 -0.55 -16.49 18.51
C ALA A 16 0.47 -17.10 17.52
N ALA A 17 -0.03 -17.93 16.61
CA ALA A 17 0.78 -18.46 15.52
C ALA A 17 1.01 -17.38 14.45
N ASN A 18 2.28 -17.11 14.14
CA ASN A 18 2.64 -16.18 13.08
C ASN A 18 2.93 -16.93 11.76
N PRO A 19 2.32 -16.56 10.62
CA PRO A 19 2.58 -17.21 9.33
C PRO A 19 4.06 -17.17 8.89
N VAL A 20 4.81 -16.12 9.25
CA VAL A 20 6.25 -16.03 8.96
C VAL A 20 7.02 -17.12 9.72
N HIS A 21 6.68 -17.34 11.00
CA HIS A 21 7.25 -18.43 11.78
C HIS A 21 6.83 -19.80 11.21
N LEU A 22 5.59 -19.93 10.74
CA LEU A 22 5.12 -21.16 10.09
C LEU A 22 5.97 -21.51 8.85
N PHE A 23 6.25 -20.54 7.98
CA PHE A 23 7.09 -20.79 6.80
C PHE A 23 8.49 -21.28 7.18
N TYR A 24 9.11 -20.61 8.16
CA TYR A 24 10.43 -21.02 8.65
C TYR A 24 10.41 -22.42 9.29
N VAL A 25 9.42 -22.72 10.14
CA VAL A 25 9.28 -24.03 10.79
C VAL A 25 9.02 -25.14 9.76
N LEU A 26 8.24 -24.87 8.71
CA LEU A 26 7.98 -25.83 7.64
C LEU A 26 9.26 -26.10 6.84
N GLU A 27 9.99 -25.06 6.43
CA GLU A 27 11.25 -25.20 5.72
C GLU A 27 12.26 -26.04 6.51
N GLN A 28 12.46 -25.70 7.79
CA GLN A 28 13.35 -26.45 8.68
C GLN A 28 12.89 -27.89 8.92
N GLN A 29 11.58 -28.16 8.94
CA GLN A 29 11.10 -29.52 9.08
C GLN A 29 11.37 -30.35 7.82
N ILE A 30 11.15 -29.78 6.64
CA ILE A 30 11.39 -30.49 5.37
C ILE A 30 12.86 -30.91 5.26
N GLU A 31 13.78 -30.02 5.64
CA GLU A 31 15.22 -30.32 5.66
C GLU A 31 15.57 -31.43 6.67
N ARG A 32 14.93 -31.44 7.84
CA ARG A 32 15.24 -32.40 8.91
C ARG A 32 14.68 -33.81 8.68
N GLU A 33 13.53 -33.92 8.03
CA GLU A 33 12.89 -35.22 7.82
C GLU A 33 13.57 -36.10 6.77
N GLN A 34 14.57 -35.56 6.05
CA GLN A 34 15.36 -36.30 5.07
C GLN A 34 14.49 -37.08 4.09
N PHE A 35 13.44 -36.43 3.58
CA PHE A 35 12.59 -37.00 2.55
C PHE A 35 13.39 -37.42 1.31
N PRO A 36 12.86 -38.34 0.49
CA PRO A 36 13.33 -38.49 -0.88
C PRO A 36 13.44 -37.13 -1.58
N GLN A 37 14.50 -36.95 -2.37
CA GLN A 37 14.87 -35.65 -2.93
C GLN A 37 13.72 -35.01 -3.72
N ASP A 38 13.02 -35.80 -4.53
CA ASP A 38 11.86 -35.38 -5.32
C ASP A 38 10.69 -34.85 -4.45
N VAL A 39 10.47 -35.47 -3.29
CA VAL A 39 9.44 -35.06 -2.34
C VAL A 39 9.83 -33.77 -1.61
N ALA A 40 11.09 -33.68 -1.17
CA ALA A 40 11.62 -32.48 -0.52
C ALA A 40 11.56 -31.27 -1.46
N GLU A 41 12.02 -31.42 -2.70
CA GLU A 41 11.98 -30.39 -3.74
C GLU A 41 10.55 -29.94 -4.02
N LYS A 42 9.61 -30.88 -4.19
CA LYS A 42 8.19 -30.55 -4.38
C LYS A 42 7.59 -29.74 -3.24
N TYR A 43 7.91 -30.07 -1.99
CA TYR A 43 7.41 -29.31 -0.83
C TYR A 43 8.03 -27.92 -0.75
N LEU A 44 9.33 -27.79 -1.01
CA LEU A 44 10.01 -26.50 -1.04
C LEU A 44 9.51 -25.63 -2.19
N GLU A 45 9.26 -26.20 -3.36
CA GLU A 45 8.66 -25.51 -4.51
C GLU A 45 7.26 -24.99 -4.15
N HIS A 46 6.42 -25.82 -3.52
CA HIS A 46 5.10 -25.35 -3.08
C HIS A 46 5.19 -24.24 -2.02
N LEU A 47 6.13 -24.34 -1.08
CA LEU A 47 6.32 -23.34 -0.04
C LEU A 47 6.82 -22.00 -0.61
N LYS A 48 7.92 -22.04 -1.38
CA LYS A 48 8.61 -20.85 -1.89
C LYS A 48 8.00 -20.29 -3.18
N GLY A 49 7.48 -21.16 -4.04
CA GLY A 49 6.90 -20.78 -5.33
C GLY A 49 5.41 -20.42 -5.25
N TYR A 50 4.70 -20.83 -4.20
CA TYR A 50 3.25 -20.60 -4.11
C TYR A 50 2.81 -19.96 -2.79
N LEU A 51 3.08 -20.59 -1.64
CA LEU A 51 2.54 -20.12 -0.35
C LEU A 51 3.12 -18.77 0.07
N ILE A 52 4.45 -18.64 0.05
CA ILE A 52 5.14 -17.41 0.44
C ILE A 52 4.74 -16.23 -0.46
N PRO A 53 4.79 -16.34 -1.81
CA PRO A 53 4.38 -15.25 -2.70
C PRO A 53 2.93 -14.81 -2.48
N LYS A 54 2.00 -15.77 -2.34
CA LYS A 54 0.59 -15.45 -2.07
C LYS A 54 0.39 -14.74 -0.73
N TYR A 55 1.10 -15.19 0.31
CA TYR A 55 1.03 -14.53 1.61
C TYR A 55 1.67 -13.14 1.57
N ALA A 56 2.77 -12.95 0.85
CA ALA A 56 3.40 -11.65 0.64
C ALA A 56 2.45 -10.65 -0.04
N GLU A 57 1.71 -11.09 -1.05
CA GLU A 57 0.66 -10.28 -1.68
C GLU A 57 -0.44 -9.92 -0.69
N PHE A 58 -0.94 -10.90 0.07
CA PHE A 58 -1.99 -10.72 1.06
C PHE A 58 -1.58 -9.72 2.14
N ILE A 59 -0.44 -9.94 2.81
CA ILE A 59 0.01 -9.07 3.91
C ILE A 59 0.42 -7.69 3.40
N GLY A 60 0.95 -7.61 2.17
CA GLY A 60 1.23 -6.35 1.51
C GLY A 60 -0.02 -5.49 1.39
N LYS A 61 -1.14 -6.06 0.92
CA LYS A 61 -2.42 -5.36 0.86
C LYS A 61 -2.89 -4.91 2.24
N GLU A 62 -2.78 -5.76 3.25
CA GLU A 62 -3.20 -5.43 4.62
C GLU A 62 -2.43 -4.25 5.21
N ILE A 63 -1.10 -4.28 5.09
CA ILE A 63 -0.19 -3.20 5.52
C ILE A 63 -0.51 -1.91 4.76
N GLN A 64 -0.66 -2.00 3.44
CA GLN A 64 -0.94 -0.84 2.62
C GLN A 64 -2.31 -0.21 2.93
N THR A 65 -3.36 -1.02 3.12
CA THR A 65 -4.68 -0.52 3.52
C THR A 65 -4.63 0.18 4.87
N ALA A 66 -3.99 -0.42 5.88
CA ALA A 66 -3.86 0.22 7.20
C ALA A 66 -3.08 1.55 7.12
N TYR A 67 -2.04 1.59 6.27
CA TYR A 67 -1.31 2.83 6.01
C TYR A 67 -2.21 3.91 5.39
N LEU A 68 -2.94 3.60 4.32
CA LEU A 68 -3.82 4.57 3.63
C LEU A 68 -4.86 5.17 4.58
N GLU A 69 -5.41 4.30 5.39
CA GLU A 69 -6.40 4.62 6.38
C GLU A 69 -5.87 5.56 7.49
N SER A 70 -4.58 5.45 7.85
CA SER A 70 -3.90 6.42 8.73
C SER A 70 -3.54 7.75 8.03
N TYR A 71 -3.66 7.80 6.69
CA TYR A 71 -3.25 8.93 5.84
C TYR A 71 -4.40 9.45 4.95
N SER A 72 -5.58 9.69 5.53
CA SER A 72 -6.72 10.24 4.78
C SER A 72 -6.39 11.55 4.06
N GLU A 73 -5.55 12.40 4.66
CA GLU A 73 -5.07 13.66 4.06
C GLU A 73 -4.21 13.41 2.81
N TYR A 74 -3.43 12.33 2.77
CA TYR A 74 -2.57 12.04 1.62
C TYR A 74 -3.38 11.63 0.40
N GLY A 75 -4.39 10.78 0.59
CA GLY A 75 -5.36 10.46 -0.46
C GLY A 75 -6.08 11.70 -0.97
N GLN A 76 -6.47 12.58 -0.06
CA GLN A 76 -7.10 13.85 -0.43
C GLN A 76 -6.15 14.75 -1.22
N ASN A 77 -4.87 14.86 -0.82
CA ASN A 77 -3.88 15.68 -1.52
C ASN A 77 -3.63 15.19 -2.95
N ILE A 78 -3.50 13.87 -3.15
CA ILE A 78 -3.35 13.30 -4.50
C ILE A 78 -4.61 13.55 -5.33
N PHE A 79 -5.79 13.38 -4.74
CA PHE A 79 -7.08 13.64 -5.39
C PHE A 79 -7.20 15.10 -5.84
N ASP A 80 -6.98 16.05 -4.92
CA ASP A 80 -7.15 17.48 -5.18
C ASP A 80 -6.17 17.96 -6.25
N ARG A 81 -4.91 17.51 -6.19
CA ARG A 81 -3.89 17.79 -7.21
C ARG A 81 -4.25 17.18 -8.56
N TYR A 82 -4.70 15.92 -8.59
CA TYR A 82 -5.11 15.24 -9.82
C TYR A 82 -6.26 15.99 -10.51
N VAL A 83 -7.29 16.37 -9.75
CA VAL A 83 -8.44 17.12 -10.28
C VAL A 83 -8.00 18.46 -10.86
N THR A 84 -7.14 19.18 -10.14
CA THR A 84 -6.62 20.49 -10.59
C THR A 84 -5.84 20.32 -11.89
N TYR A 85 -4.89 19.39 -11.94
CA TYR A 85 -4.06 19.16 -13.12
C TYR A 85 -4.89 18.71 -14.32
N ALA A 86 -5.87 17.83 -14.09
CA ALA A 86 -6.78 17.36 -15.13
C ALA A 86 -7.63 18.52 -15.70
N ASP A 87 -8.12 19.42 -14.85
CA ASP A 87 -8.90 20.59 -15.28
C ASP A 87 -8.07 21.54 -16.17
N PHE A 88 -6.88 21.94 -15.71
CA PHE A 88 -5.96 22.76 -16.50
C PHE A 88 -5.56 22.09 -17.83
N TRP A 89 -5.29 20.77 -17.80
CA TRP A 89 -4.97 20.01 -18.99
C TRP A 89 -6.16 19.96 -19.99
N ILE A 90 -7.40 19.81 -19.51
CA ILE A 90 -8.60 19.85 -20.35
C ILE A 90 -8.78 21.23 -20.97
N GLN A 91 -8.59 22.29 -20.18
CA GLN A 91 -8.77 23.68 -20.59
C GLN A 91 -7.63 24.22 -21.48
N ASP A 92 -6.57 23.46 -21.68
CA ASP A 92 -5.37 23.90 -22.41
C ASP A 92 -4.71 25.13 -21.78
N GLN A 93 -4.67 25.17 -20.45
CA GLN A 93 -4.07 26.26 -19.69
C GLN A 93 -2.82 25.80 -18.95
N GLU A 94 -1.87 26.71 -18.79
CA GLU A 94 -0.71 26.51 -17.94
C GLU A 94 -1.14 26.57 -16.46
N TYR A 95 -0.60 25.66 -15.67
CA TYR A 95 -0.77 25.68 -14.23
C TYR A 95 0.49 26.22 -13.57
N ARG A 96 0.33 27.21 -12.70
CA ARG A 96 1.41 27.69 -11.83
C ARG A 96 1.16 27.20 -10.41
N ASP A 97 2.05 26.35 -9.93
CA ASP A 97 1.98 25.85 -8.57
C ASP A 97 2.17 27.01 -7.57
N PRO A 98 1.22 27.22 -6.63
CA PRO A 98 1.25 28.36 -5.73
C PRO A 98 2.34 28.25 -4.66
N ASP A 99 2.73 27.03 -4.30
CA ASP A 99 3.67 26.78 -3.21
C ASP A 99 5.13 26.87 -3.68
N THR A 100 5.41 26.35 -4.88
CA THR A 100 6.76 26.28 -5.46
C THR A 100 7.01 27.33 -6.53
N GLY A 101 5.96 27.90 -7.11
CA GLY A 101 6.03 28.80 -8.27
C GLY A 101 6.34 28.08 -9.59
N GLN A 102 6.45 26.74 -9.59
CA GLN A 102 6.73 25.95 -10.78
C GLN A 102 5.59 26.07 -11.80
N LEU A 103 5.97 26.21 -13.07
CA LEU A 103 5.03 26.36 -14.17
C LEU A 103 4.95 25.03 -14.94
N PHE A 104 3.73 24.56 -15.16
CA PHE A 104 3.43 23.32 -15.86
C PHE A 104 2.64 23.64 -17.12
N ASP A 105 3.25 23.34 -18.26
CA ASP A 105 2.57 23.34 -19.55
C ASP A 105 1.70 22.10 -19.73
N ARG A 106 0.95 22.04 -20.83
CA ARG A 106 0.04 20.92 -21.12
C ARG A 106 0.78 19.57 -21.16
N GLU A 107 2.00 19.52 -21.67
CA GLU A 107 2.79 18.29 -21.77
C GLU A 107 3.25 17.81 -20.39
N SER A 108 3.72 18.73 -19.55
CA SER A 108 4.13 18.47 -18.17
C SER A 108 2.95 18.02 -17.31
N LEU A 109 1.79 18.67 -17.46
CA LEU A 109 0.55 18.23 -16.81
C LEU A 109 0.17 16.80 -17.24
N ASN A 110 0.29 16.49 -18.53
CA ASN A 110 0.03 15.14 -19.02
C ASN A 110 0.96 14.11 -18.35
N ALA A 111 2.26 14.43 -18.25
CA ALA A 111 3.24 13.55 -17.63
C ALA A 111 2.93 13.31 -16.14
N GLU A 112 2.52 14.34 -15.39
CA GLU A 112 2.13 14.18 -13.99
C GLU A 112 0.87 13.33 -13.81
N LEU A 113 -0.15 13.54 -14.65
CA LEU A 113 -1.38 12.75 -14.64
C LEU A 113 -1.10 11.28 -15.00
N GLU A 114 -0.26 11.02 -16.00
CA GLU A 114 0.11 9.66 -16.41
C GLU A 114 0.81 8.86 -15.31
N LYS A 115 1.59 9.52 -14.43
CA LYS A 115 2.21 8.84 -13.28
C LYS A 115 1.16 8.21 -12.36
N ILE A 116 -0.03 8.80 -12.28
CA ILE A 116 -1.16 8.33 -11.46
C ILE A 116 -2.01 7.31 -12.23
N GLU A 117 -2.26 7.56 -13.52
CA GLU A 117 -3.15 6.76 -14.36
C GLU A 117 -2.54 5.43 -14.87
N LYS A 118 -1.25 5.42 -15.21
CA LYS A 118 -0.57 4.23 -15.77
C LYS A 118 -0.58 3.02 -14.83
N PRO A 119 -0.25 3.14 -13.53
CA PRO A 119 -0.34 2.02 -12.60
C PRO A 119 -1.74 1.41 -12.52
N ALA A 120 -2.77 2.21 -12.81
CA ALA A 120 -4.14 1.77 -12.78
C ALA A 120 -4.64 1.11 -14.07
N GLY A 121 -3.88 1.24 -15.17
CA GLY A 121 -4.22 0.67 -16.48
C GLY A 121 -5.35 1.44 -17.18
N ILE A 122 -5.42 2.76 -17.00
CA ILE A 122 -6.43 3.60 -17.67
C ILE A 122 -6.16 3.62 -19.18
N SER A 123 -7.10 3.08 -19.96
CA SER A 123 -6.99 2.93 -21.42
C SER A 123 -7.33 4.20 -22.19
N ASN A 124 -8.23 5.04 -21.67
CA ASN A 124 -8.60 6.32 -22.27
C ASN A 124 -8.47 7.45 -21.23
N PRO A 125 -7.25 8.01 -21.05
CA PRO A 125 -6.99 9.06 -20.07
C PRO A 125 -7.83 10.31 -20.27
N LYS A 126 -8.10 10.70 -21.52
CA LYS A 126 -8.87 11.91 -21.83
C LYS A 126 -10.29 11.82 -21.28
N ASP A 127 -11.00 10.73 -21.59
CA ASP A 127 -12.38 10.56 -21.12
C ASP A 127 -12.43 10.38 -19.61
N PHE A 128 -11.46 9.64 -19.05
CA PHE A 128 -11.32 9.49 -17.61
C PHE A 128 -11.14 10.83 -16.89
N ARG A 129 -10.20 11.67 -17.32
CA ARG A 129 -9.98 13.02 -16.78
C ARG A 129 -11.24 13.88 -16.84
N ASN A 130 -11.93 13.90 -17.99
CA ASN A 130 -13.18 14.65 -18.17
C ASN A 130 -14.29 14.15 -17.22
N GLU A 131 -14.43 12.85 -17.06
CA GLU A 131 -15.41 12.25 -16.16
C GLU A 131 -15.15 12.68 -14.70
N ILE A 132 -13.90 12.61 -14.24
CA ILE A 132 -13.49 13.02 -12.89
C ILE A 132 -13.78 14.51 -12.67
N VAL A 133 -13.28 15.38 -13.54
CA VAL A 133 -13.42 16.83 -13.37
C VAL A 133 -14.90 17.22 -13.33
N ASN A 134 -15.72 16.67 -14.22
CA ASN A 134 -17.16 16.92 -14.21
C ASN A 134 -17.86 16.42 -12.93
N PHE A 135 -17.46 15.26 -12.41
CA PHE A 135 -17.96 14.78 -11.12
C PHE A 135 -17.62 15.76 -9.99
N VAL A 136 -16.36 16.20 -9.90
CA VAL A 136 -15.92 17.09 -8.82
C VAL A 136 -16.53 18.48 -8.92
N LEU A 137 -16.65 19.05 -10.13
CA LEU A 137 -17.32 20.34 -10.33
C LEU A 137 -18.79 20.29 -9.87
N ARG A 138 -19.51 19.20 -10.18
CA ARG A 138 -20.88 18.99 -9.68
C ARG A 138 -20.92 18.82 -8.15
N ALA A 139 -20.00 18.05 -7.59
CA ALA A 139 -19.94 17.84 -6.14
C ALA A 139 -19.65 19.17 -5.39
N ARG A 140 -18.72 19.99 -5.91
CA ARG A 140 -18.41 21.32 -5.37
C ARG A 140 -19.61 22.26 -5.43
N ALA A 141 -20.31 22.29 -6.57
CA ALA A 141 -21.52 23.11 -6.73
C ALA A 141 -22.60 22.77 -5.69
N ASN A 142 -22.73 21.49 -5.35
CA ASN A 142 -23.70 21.00 -4.36
C ASN A 142 -23.21 21.10 -2.90
N ASN A 143 -21.93 21.42 -2.66
CA ASN A 143 -21.30 21.37 -1.33
C ASN A 143 -20.58 22.67 -0.96
N SER A 144 -21.18 23.83 -1.27
CA SER A 144 -20.64 25.16 -0.94
C SER A 144 -19.19 25.37 -1.41
N GLY A 145 -18.83 24.82 -2.56
CA GLY A 145 -17.48 24.92 -3.14
C GLY A 145 -16.45 23.93 -2.58
N ARG A 146 -16.81 23.08 -1.61
CA ARG A 146 -15.87 22.10 -1.03
C ARG A 146 -15.67 20.90 -1.94
N ASN A 147 -14.42 20.47 -2.06
CA ASN A 147 -14.07 19.20 -2.69
C ASN A 147 -14.78 18.04 -2.00
N PRO A 148 -15.21 17.02 -2.77
CA PRO A 148 -15.67 15.78 -2.18
C PRO A 148 -14.48 15.01 -1.57
N ASN A 149 -14.79 14.12 -0.62
CA ASN A 149 -13.80 13.21 -0.07
C ASN A 149 -13.24 12.32 -1.20
N TRP A 150 -11.92 12.09 -1.24
CA TRP A 150 -11.28 11.28 -2.27
C TRP A 150 -11.84 9.85 -2.38
N THR A 151 -12.43 9.31 -1.30
CA THR A 151 -13.08 7.99 -1.29
C THR A 151 -14.49 7.99 -1.90
N SER A 152 -15.08 9.15 -2.17
CA SER A 152 -16.46 9.27 -2.66
C SER A 152 -16.65 8.83 -4.10
N TYR A 153 -15.56 8.75 -4.87
CA TYR A 153 -15.60 8.34 -6.28
C TYR A 153 -14.73 7.13 -6.53
N GLU A 154 -15.38 5.96 -6.66
CA GLU A 154 -14.72 4.65 -6.69
C GLU A 154 -13.63 4.56 -7.76
N LYS A 155 -13.87 5.06 -8.99
CA LYS A 155 -12.87 4.92 -10.06
C LYS A 155 -11.57 5.68 -9.75
N LEU A 156 -11.66 6.92 -9.26
CA LEU A 156 -10.45 7.69 -8.90
C LEU A 156 -9.82 7.16 -7.61
N ARG A 157 -10.62 6.72 -6.65
CA ARG A 157 -10.15 6.04 -5.45
C ARG A 157 -9.25 4.84 -5.82
N THR A 158 -9.72 3.92 -6.67
CA THR A 158 -8.92 2.76 -7.10
C THR A 158 -7.61 3.17 -7.79
N VAL A 159 -7.64 4.25 -8.59
CA VAL A 159 -6.44 4.76 -9.27
C VAL A 159 -5.43 5.31 -8.26
N ILE A 160 -5.89 6.11 -7.30
CA ILE A 160 -5.06 6.66 -6.24
C ILE A 160 -4.49 5.54 -5.36
N GLU A 161 -5.30 4.58 -4.95
CA GLU A 161 -4.86 3.40 -4.20
C GLU A 161 -3.73 2.67 -4.94
N LYS A 162 -3.92 2.36 -6.24
CA LYS A 162 -2.87 1.72 -7.06
C LYS A 162 -1.59 2.55 -7.19
N LYS A 163 -1.70 3.89 -7.29
CA LYS A 163 -0.54 4.79 -7.31
C LYS A 163 0.22 4.76 -5.98
N MET A 164 -0.49 4.73 -4.86
CA MET A 164 0.14 4.66 -3.54
C MET A 164 0.77 3.28 -3.30
N PHE A 165 0.12 2.21 -3.76
CA PHE A 165 0.65 0.85 -3.66
C PHE A 165 1.93 0.65 -4.50
N SER A 166 2.05 1.34 -5.64
CA SER A 166 3.25 1.25 -6.48
C SER A 166 4.45 1.99 -5.90
N ASN A 167 4.26 2.96 -4.99
CA ASN A 167 5.34 3.78 -4.42
C ASN A 167 5.64 3.45 -2.95
N THR A 168 6.14 2.25 -2.68
CA THR A 168 6.44 1.79 -1.32
C THR A 168 7.54 2.58 -0.60
N GLU A 169 8.32 3.40 -1.30
CA GLU A 169 9.29 4.30 -0.64
C GLU A 169 8.59 5.29 0.28
N GLU A 170 7.36 5.70 -0.09
CA GLU A 170 6.53 6.59 0.73
C GLU A 170 5.97 5.86 1.98
N LEU A 171 5.88 4.52 1.95
CA LEU A 171 5.44 3.72 3.09
C LEU A 171 6.53 3.59 4.16
N LEU A 172 7.81 3.64 3.77
CA LEU A 172 8.95 3.31 4.63
C LEU A 172 8.99 4.08 5.95
N PRO A 173 8.77 5.41 6.00
CA PRO A 173 8.84 6.17 7.26
C PRO A 173 7.82 5.68 8.30
N VAL A 174 6.70 5.13 7.84
CA VAL A 174 5.54 4.79 8.69
C VAL A 174 5.55 3.31 9.05
N ILE A 175 5.97 2.42 8.15
CA ILE A 175 6.03 0.98 8.45
C ILE A 175 7.39 0.54 9.01
N SER A 176 8.39 1.44 9.01
CA SER A 176 9.70 1.18 9.63
C SER A 176 9.64 1.42 11.14
N PHE A 177 10.16 0.47 11.90
CA PHE A 177 10.27 0.54 13.36
C PHE A 177 11.60 1.17 13.83
N ASN A 178 12.22 2.02 13.01
CA ASN A 178 13.49 2.69 13.35
C ASN A 178 13.27 3.95 14.19
N ALA A 179 14.11 4.16 15.20
CA ALA A 179 13.88 5.10 16.31
C ALA A 179 14.09 6.61 16.02
N LYS A 180 14.19 7.04 14.76
CA LYS A 180 14.44 8.46 14.41
C LYS A 180 13.40 8.98 13.44
N THR A 181 12.26 9.37 13.97
CA THR A 181 11.15 9.99 13.26
C THR A 181 10.71 11.25 13.99
N SER A 182 10.15 12.21 13.26
CA SER A 182 9.50 13.39 13.84
C SER A 182 8.28 12.98 14.68
N THR A 183 7.80 13.87 15.55
CA THR A 183 6.60 13.62 16.37
C THR A 183 5.37 13.31 15.50
N ASP A 184 5.23 13.97 14.35
CA ASP A 184 4.13 13.73 13.42
C ASP A 184 4.23 12.37 12.73
N GLU A 185 5.43 11.95 12.33
CA GLU A 185 5.66 10.61 11.76
C GLU A 185 5.42 9.51 12.81
N GLN A 186 5.83 9.74 14.06
CA GLN A 186 5.60 8.79 15.15
C GLN A 186 4.10 8.60 15.40
N LYS A 187 3.32 9.69 15.42
CA LYS A 187 1.85 9.59 15.56
C LYS A 187 1.24 8.75 14.44
N LYS A 188 1.66 8.99 13.20
CA LYS A 188 1.17 8.24 12.03
C LYS A 188 1.58 6.76 12.07
N HIS A 189 2.78 6.45 12.58
CA HIS A 189 3.20 5.08 12.85
C HIS A 189 2.30 4.40 13.89
N ASP A 190 2.01 5.08 15.00
CA ASP A 190 1.15 4.54 16.04
C ASP A 190 -0.28 4.31 15.53
N ASP A 191 -0.85 5.26 14.78
CA ASP A 191 -2.17 5.11 14.12
C ASP A 191 -2.17 3.90 13.15
N PHE A 192 -1.11 3.72 12.37
CA PHE A 192 -0.94 2.56 11.49
C PHE A 192 -0.92 1.23 12.29
N VAL A 193 -0.15 1.17 13.38
CA VAL A 193 -0.05 -0.01 14.25
C VAL A 193 -1.41 -0.33 14.86
N ASP A 194 -2.12 0.67 15.37
CA ASP A 194 -3.42 0.48 16.01
C ASP A 194 -4.47 -0.05 15.01
N ARG A 195 -4.48 0.44 13.77
CA ARG A 195 -5.36 -0.11 12.72
C ARG A 195 -5.03 -1.55 12.34
N MET A 196 -3.76 -1.92 12.29
CA MET A 196 -3.40 -3.33 12.12
C MET A 196 -3.87 -4.15 13.33
N MET A 197 -3.78 -3.61 14.55
CA MET A 197 -4.29 -4.30 15.74
C MET A 197 -5.81 -4.47 15.74
N GLU A 198 -6.57 -3.51 15.20
CA GLU A 198 -8.03 -3.66 14.98
C GLU A 198 -8.37 -4.82 14.05
N LYS A 199 -7.48 -5.19 13.12
CA LYS A 199 -7.61 -6.38 12.26
C LYS A 199 -7.24 -7.69 12.97
N GLY A 200 -6.86 -7.64 14.24
CA GLY A 200 -6.54 -8.80 15.07
C GLY A 200 -5.05 -9.17 15.15
N TYR A 201 -4.16 -8.35 14.59
CA TYR A 201 -2.72 -8.54 14.73
C TYR A 201 -2.25 -8.07 16.13
N THR A 202 -1.25 -8.72 16.70
CA THR A 202 -0.54 -8.15 17.86
C THR A 202 0.46 -7.09 17.40
N ARG A 203 0.83 -6.15 18.28
CA ARG A 203 1.89 -5.17 17.98
C ARG A 203 3.22 -5.82 17.55
N LYS A 204 3.54 -6.99 18.12
CA LYS A 204 4.76 -7.75 17.79
C LYS A 204 4.65 -8.40 16.40
N GLN A 205 3.49 -8.94 16.06
CA GLN A 205 3.15 -9.40 14.71
C GLN A 205 3.28 -8.28 13.69
N VAL A 206 2.70 -7.11 13.95
CA VAL A 206 2.78 -5.96 13.01
C VAL A 206 4.23 -5.64 12.69
N ARG A 207 5.09 -5.56 13.71
CA ARG A 207 6.53 -5.34 13.52
C ARG A 207 7.18 -6.42 12.65
N LEU A 208 7.00 -7.69 13.01
CA LEU A 208 7.60 -8.79 12.27
C LEU A 208 7.13 -8.82 10.81
N LEU A 209 5.83 -8.62 10.59
CA LEU A 209 5.21 -8.66 9.26
C LEU A 209 5.70 -7.52 8.38
N CYS A 210 5.85 -6.30 8.93
CA CYS A 210 6.43 -5.18 8.20
C CYS A 210 7.89 -5.44 7.83
N GLU A 211 8.73 -5.90 8.77
CA GLU A 211 10.14 -6.22 8.52
C GLU A 211 10.29 -7.36 7.49
N TRP A 212 9.47 -8.40 7.60
CA TRP A 212 9.46 -9.53 6.68
C TRP A 212 9.02 -9.12 5.28
N TYR A 213 7.91 -8.37 5.17
CA TYR A 213 7.39 -7.88 3.89
C TYR A 213 8.41 -7.00 3.16
N LEU A 214 9.06 -6.09 3.88
CA LEU A 214 10.13 -5.25 3.32
C LEU A 214 11.31 -6.08 2.80
N ARG A 215 11.65 -7.20 3.45
CA ARG A 215 12.72 -8.10 2.99
C ARG A 215 12.32 -8.85 1.72
N VAL A 216 11.14 -9.49 1.71
CA VAL A 216 10.64 -10.25 0.55
C VAL A 216 10.58 -9.36 -0.69
N ARG A 217 10.14 -8.11 -0.53
CA ARG A 217 10.05 -7.14 -1.63
C ARG A 217 11.41 -6.68 -2.15
N LYS A 218 12.45 -6.63 -1.31
CA LYS A 218 13.83 -6.30 -1.74
C LYS A 218 14.52 -7.45 -2.47
N SER A 219 14.10 -8.69 -2.22
CA SER A 219 14.65 -9.89 -2.84
C SER A 219 13.90 -10.36 -4.09
N SER A 220 12.78 -9.70 -4.42
CA SER A 220 11.96 -9.97 -5.62
C SER A 220 12.31 -8.98 -6.72
#